data_AF-A0A3B9BDG5-F1
#
_entry.id   AF-A0A3B9BDG5-F1
#
_cell.length_a   1.000
_cell.length_b   1.000
_cell.length_c   1.000
_cell.angle_alpha   90.00
_cell.angle_beta   90.00
_cell.angle_gamma   90.00
#
_symmetry.space_group_name_H-M   'P 1'
#
loop_
_entity.id
_entity.type
_entity.pdbx_description
1 polymer ?
#
loop_
_entity_poly.entity_id
_entity_poly.type
_entity_poly.pdbx_seq_one_letter_code
_entity_poly.pdbx_strand_id
1 'polypeptide(L)' 'NFGVKFISMGLLVDEESPIIWRGPMVMKTIQQFAENVEWGELDFLLIDLPPGTGDAQLSLAQILPLDGAIIV' A
#
# COMPACT_ATOMS: atom_id res chain seq x y z
N ASN A 1 -0.01 -1.88 22.32
CA ASN A 1 0.20 -2.33 20.94
C ASN A 1 1.53 -3.04 20.84
N PHE A 2 1.56 -4.23 20.26
CA PHE A 2 2.71 -5.14 20.17
C PHE A 2 3.82 -4.65 19.21
N GLY A 3 4.05 -3.33 19.11
CA GLY A 3 5.06 -2.73 18.23
C GLY A 3 4.72 -2.72 16.72
N VAL A 4 3.62 -3.36 16.31
CA VAL A 4 3.20 -3.41 14.90
C VAL A 4 2.54 -2.09 14.48
N LYS A 5 3.06 -1.48 13.41
CA LYS A 5 2.44 -0.35 12.71
C LYS A 5 1.53 -0.88 11.60
N PHE A 6 0.37 -0.24 11.41
CA PHE A 6 -0.61 -0.67 10.43
C PHE A 6 -1.37 0.53 9.87
N ILE A 7 -1.64 0.50 8.56
CA ILE A 7 -2.58 1.37 7.90
C ILE A 7 -3.35 0.56 6.87
N SER A 8 -4.62 0.90 6.66
CA SER A 8 -5.47 0.32 5.64
C SER A 8 -6.43 1.37 5.13
N MET A 9 -6.83 1.22 3.87
CA MET A 9 -7.86 2.06 3.28
C MET A 9 -9.18 1.96 4.04
N GLY A 10 -9.50 0.80 4.64
CA GLY A 10 -10.68 0.63 5.49
C GLY A 10 -10.71 1.54 6.72
N LEU A 11 -9.58 2.13 7.13
CA LEU A 11 -9.53 3.12 8.21
C LEU A 11 -9.86 4.54 7.72
N LEU A 12 -9.79 4.79 6.41
CA LEU A 12 -9.90 6.12 5.80
C LEU A 12 -11.25 6.32 5.09
N VAL A 13 -12.05 5.26 4.96
CA VAL A 13 -13.28 5.26 4.19
C VAL A 13 -14.44 4.73 5.04
N ASP A 14 -15.61 5.30 4.83
CA ASP A 14 -16.83 4.92 5.55
C ASP A 14 -17.32 3.55 5.05
N GLU A 15 -17.66 2.64 5.97
CA GLU A 15 -17.97 1.23 5.66
C GLU A 15 -19.16 1.08 4.71
N GLU A 16 -20.12 2.01 4.77
CA GLU A 16 -21.32 1.97 3.93
C GLU A 16 -21.14 2.63 2.55
N SER A 17 -19.97 3.24 2.28
CA SER A 17 -19.71 3.91 1.01
C SER A 17 -19.11 2.95 -0.02
N PRO A 18 -19.82 2.59 -1.10
CA PRO A 18 -19.24 1.77 -2.16
C PRO A 18 -18.14 2.56 -2.89
N ILE A 19 -16.91 2.05 -2.78
CA ILE A 19 -15.74 2.66 -3.44
C ILE A 19 -15.40 1.88 -4.69
N ILE A 20 -15.39 2.59 -5.83
CA ILE A 20 -14.90 2.05 -7.09
C ILE A 20 -13.38 2.25 -7.14
N TRP A 21 -12.65 1.17 -6.91
CA TRP A 21 -11.19 1.12 -7.00
C TRP A 21 -10.74 1.08 -8.47
N ARG A 22 -10.60 2.26 -9.09
CA ARG A 22 -9.97 2.37 -10.41
C ARG A 22 -8.45 2.45 -10.27
N GLY A 23 -7.73 2.02 -11.32
CA GLY A 23 -6.25 2.01 -11.37
C GLY A 23 -5.57 3.27 -10.81
N PRO A 24 -5.96 4.49 -11.22
CA PRO A 24 -5.35 5.72 -10.70
C PRO A 24 -5.52 5.93 -9.19
N MET A 25 -6.63 5.45 -8.63
CA MET A 25 -6.88 5.56 -7.18
C MET A 25 -5.96 4.62 -6.40
N VAL A 26 -5.76 3.39 -6.90
CA VAL A 26 -4.84 2.43 -6.31
C VAL A 26 -3.41 2.97 -6.31
N MET A 27 -2.94 3.52 -7.45
CA MET A 27 -1.61 4.11 -7.54
C MET A 27 -1.44 5.28 -6.56
N LYS A 28 -2.44 6.16 -6.45
CA LYS A 28 -2.42 7.28 -5.50
C LYS A 28 -2.37 6.80 -4.04
N THR A 29 -3.12 5.75 -3.70
CA THR A 29 -3.09 5.14 -2.37
C THR A 29 -1.72 4.55 -2.05
N ILE A 30 -1.12 3.81 -2.99
CA ILE A 30 0.23 3.26 -2.81
C ILE A 30 1.22 4.38 -2.53
N GLN A 31 1.17 5.47 -3.29
CA GLN A 31 2.04 6.62 -3.08
C GLN A 31 1.81 7.28 -1.71
N GLN A 32 0.55 7.48 -1.32
CA GLN A 32 0.21 8.00 0.01
C GLN A 32 0.73 7.11 1.14
N PHE A 33 0.59 5.79 1.02
CA PHE A 33 1.08 4.87 2.05
C PHE A 33 2.59 4.82 2.11
N ALA A 34 3.28 4.95 0.98
CA ALA A 34 4.74 4.97 0.93
C ALA A 34 5.34 6.28 1.46
N GLU A 35 4.79 7.43 1.07
CA GLU A 35 5.40 8.75 1.30
C GLU A 35 4.78 9.52 2.47
N ASN A 36 3.49 9.33 2.76
CA ASN A 36 2.73 10.16 3.71
C ASN A 36 2.42 9.45 5.04
N VAL A 37 2.99 8.28 5.28
CA VAL A 37 2.85 7.53 6.54
C VAL A 37 4.20 7.47 7.26
N GLU A 38 4.22 7.84 8.54
CA GLU A 38 5.43 7.83 9.37
C GLU A 38 5.78 6.41 9.86
N TRP A 39 6.24 5.58 8.92
CA TRP A 39 6.68 4.22 9.19
C TRP A 39 7.91 4.13 10.09
N GLY A 40 8.78 5.14 10.07
CA GLY A 40 10.06 5.11 10.78
C GLY A 40 10.96 3.97 10.26
N GLU A 41 11.82 3.44 11.12
CA GLU A 41 12.63 2.26 10.78
C GLU A 41 11.76 1.00 10.86
N LEU A 42 11.78 0.19 9.80
CA LEU A 42 11.08 -1.09 9.70
C LEU A 42 12.05 -2.15 9.21
N ASP A 43 12.02 -3.34 9.84
CA ASP A 43 12.70 -4.52 9.31
C ASP A 43 11.96 -5.10 8.09
N PHE A 44 10.62 -5.03 8.13
CA PHE A 44 9.74 -5.56 7.09
C PHE A 44 8.51 -4.66 6.91
N LEU A 45 8.14 -4.43 5.65
CA LEU A 45 6.88 -3.80 5.26
C LEU A 45 6.06 -4.81 4.45
N LEU A 46 4.94 -5.27 5.01
CA LEU A 46 4.03 -6.17 4.32
C LEU A 46 2.91 -5.36 3.66
N ILE A 47 2.71 -5.56 2.37
CA ILE A 47 1.74 -4.80 1.57
C ILE A 47 0.80 -5.78 0.87
N ASP A 48 -0.49 -5.65 1.17
CA ASP A 48 -1.56 -6.38 0.50
C ASP A 48 -2.01 -5.60 -0.73
N LEU A 49 -1.65 -6.08 -1.92
CA LEU A 49 -1.96 -5.43 -3.20
C LEU A 49 -3.19 -6.08 -3.84
N PRO A 50 -4.05 -5.31 -4.54
CA PRO A 50 -5.18 -5.89 -5.26
C PRO A 50 -4.70 -6.85 -6.36
N PRO A 51 -5.48 -7.91 -6.67
CA PRO A 51 -5.14 -8.85 -7.73
C PRO A 51 -5.23 -8.16 -9.10
N GLY A 52 -4.37 -8.52 -10.06
CA GLY A 52 -4.44 -7.93 -11.41
C GLY A 52 -3.13 -7.90 -12.20
N THR A 53 -3.03 -6.92 -13.10
CA THR A 53 -2.10 -6.81 -14.25
C THR A 53 -0.63 -6.51 -13.92
N GLY A 54 -0.24 -6.44 -12.65
CA GLY A 54 1.13 -6.12 -12.25
C GLY A 54 1.43 -4.62 -12.13
N ASP A 55 0.51 -3.73 -12.54
CA ASP A 55 0.75 -2.27 -12.53
C ASP A 55 0.92 -1.71 -11.12
N ALA A 56 0.18 -2.25 -10.14
CA ALA A 56 0.29 -1.86 -8.73
C ALA A 56 1.66 -2.29 -8.16
N GLN A 57 2.10 -3.51 -8.46
CA GLN A 57 3.40 -4.06 -8.09
C GLN A 57 4.54 -3.25 -8.72
N LEU A 58 4.42 -2.92 -10.02
CA LEU A 58 5.40 -2.11 -10.74
C LEU A 58 5.49 -0.69 -10.16
N SER A 59 4.35 -0.06 -9.89
CA SER A 59 4.29 1.27 -9.27
C SER A 59 4.96 1.26 -7.90
N LEU A 60 4.65 0.25 -7.08
CA LEU A 60 5.26 0.09 -5.76
C LEU A 60 6.79 -0.03 -5.86
N ALA A 61 7.29 -0.84 -6.79
CA ALA A 61 8.72 -1.02 -7.02
C ALA A 61 9.43 0.23 -7.56
N GLN A 62 8.69 1.14 -8.20
CA GLN A 62 9.22 2.44 -8.65
C GLN A 62 9.22 3.50 -7.55
N ILE A 63 8.28 3.40 -6.60
CA ILE A 63 8.12 4.37 -5.50
C ILE A 63 9.04 4.03 -4.32
N LEU A 64 9.11 2.74 -3.95
CA LEU A 64 9.92 2.31 -2.81
C LEU A 64 11.35 1.96 -3.24
N PRO A 65 12.36 2.36 -2.45
CA PRO A 65 13.71 1.85 -2.61
C PRO A 65 13.75 0.38 -2.16
N LEU A 66 13.63 -0.55 -3.10
CA LEU A 66 13.64 -1.99 -2.84
C LEU A 66 15.05 -2.57 -3.00
N ASP A 67 15.56 -3.23 -1.95
CA ASP A 67 16.73 -4.11 -2.07
C ASP A 67 16.38 -5.47 -2.69
N GLY A 68 15.10 -5.87 -2.60
CA GLY A 68 14.56 -7.11 -3.14
C GLY A 68 13.05 -7.22 -2.89
N ALA A 69 12.38 -8.15 -3.57
CA ALA A 69 10.93 -8.38 -3.42
C ALA A 69 10.58 -9.86 -3.52
N ILE A 70 9.53 -10.26 -2.80
CA ILE A 70 8.88 -11.57 -2.91
C ILE A 70 7.44 -11.32 -3.35
N ILE A 71 7.03 -11.94 -4.45
CA ILE A 71 5.67 -11.86 -5.00
C ILE A 71 5.08 -13.28 -4.94
N VAL A 72 3.85 -13.40 -4.43
CA VAL A 72 3.12 -14.68 -4.26
C VAL A 72 1.89 -14.70 -5.14
#